data_AF-A0A0D6LIE5-F1
#
_entry.id   AF-A0A0D6LIE5-F1
#
_cell.length_a   1.000
_cell.length_b   1.000
_cell.length_c   1.000
_cell.angle_alpha   90.00
_cell.angle_beta   90.00
_cell.angle_gamma   90.00
#
_symmetry.space_group_name_H-M   'P 1'
#
loop_
_entity.id
_entity.type
_entity.pdbx_description
1 polymer ?
#
loop_
_entity_poly.entity_id
_entity_poly.type
_entity_poly.pdbx_seq_one_letter_code
_entity_poly.pdbx_strand_id
1 'polypeptide(L)'
;MAVLNILLRSSSNVVETVATRNVYGDTPLHLACYGGRLDAAKTLIAAAGSHIMVSENVFSETPLHAACTGGKSIELIAFLMKQPGVDPNYQGHDGHTGEELQRKLV
;
A
#
# COMPACT_ATOMS: atom_id res chain seq x y z
N MET A 1 -9.99 7.96 -10.72
CA MET A 1 -9.65 8.96 -9.69
C MET A 1 -10.86 9.68 -9.11
N ALA A 2 -11.81 10.16 -9.92
CA ALA A 2 -13.00 10.89 -9.43
C ALA A 2 -13.81 10.14 -8.35
N VAL A 3 -14.09 8.84 -8.56
CA VAL A 3 -14.88 8.04 -7.61
C VAL A 3 -14.22 7.90 -6.23
N LEU A 4 -12.91 7.65 -6.18
CA LEU A 4 -12.17 7.53 -4.91
C LEU A 4 -12.21 8.84 -4.11
N ASN A 5 -12.01 9.98 -4.77
CA ASN A 5 -12.08 11.28 -4.12
C ASN A 5 -13.49 11.62 -3.62
N ILE A 6 -14.52 11.25 -4.38
CA ILE A 6 -15.92 11.42 -3.95
C ILE A 6 -16.18 10.57 -2.70
N LEU A 7 -15.79 9.29 -2.70
CA LEU A 7 -15.99 8.39 -1.56
C LEU A 7 -15.29 8.87 -0.29
N LEU A 8 -14.03 9.33 -0.40
CA LEU A 8 -13.31 9.86 0.76
C LEU A 8 -14.00 11.13 1.29
N ARG A 9 -14.41 12.06 0.41
CA ARG A 9 -15.09 13.30 0.83
C ARG A 9 -16.47 13.07 1.44
N SER A 10 -17.18 12.03 1.03
CA SER A 10 -18.51 11.70 1.54
C SER A 10 -18.48 10.88 2.82
N SER A 11 -17.34 10.30 3.21
CA SER A 11 -17.18 9.60 4.48
C SER A 11 -17.10 10.58 5.65
N SER A 12 -17.88 10.34 6.70
CA SER A 12 -17.85 11.13 7.94
C SER A 12 -16.56 10.93 8.75
N ASN A 13 -15.81 9.85 8.46
CA ASN A 13 -14.51 9.56 9.06
C ASN A 13 -13.54 8.96 8.02
N VAL A 14 -12.81 9.84 7.33
CA VAL A 14 -11.83 9.48 6.30
C VAL A 14 -10.75 8.56 6.86
N VAL A 15 -10.24 8.87 8.05
CA VAL A 15 -9.13 8.15 8.70
C VAL A 15 -9.53 6.71 9.04
N GLU A 16 -10.76 6.51 9.53
CA GLU A 16 -11.28 5.17 9.77
C GLU A 16 -11.47 4.39 8.47
N THR A 17 -11.98 5.04 7.42
CA THR A 17 -12.20 4.41 6.10
C THR A 17 -10.90 3.91 5.48
N VAL A 18 -9.84 4.71 5.50
CA VAL A 18 -8.52 4.34 4.94
C VAL A 18 -7.76 3.33 5.81
N ALA A 19 -8.14 3.18 7.08
CA ALA A 19 -7.61 2.17 8.00
C ALA A 19 -8.44 0.88 8.04
N THR A 20 -9.62 0.84 7.40
CA THR A 20 -10.44 -0.38 7.32
C THR A 20 -9.64 -1.53 6.69
N ARG A 21 -9.96 -2.75 7.13
CA ARG A 21 -9.25 -3.96 6.69
C ARG A 21 -10.24 -4.98 6.15
N ASN A 22 -9.90 -5.64 5.05
CA ASN A 22 -10.69 -6.77 4.54
C ASN A 22 -10.44 -8.03 5.40
N VAL A 23 -11.01 -9.17 4.98
CA VAL A 23 -10.85 -10.47 5.66
C VAL A 23 -9.40 -10.99 5.73
N TYR A 24 -8.52 -10.48 4.87
CA TYR A 24 -7.08 -10.79 4.86
C TYR A 24 -6.26 -9.74 5.61
N GLY A 25 -6.90 -8.76 6.25
CA GLY A 25 -6.20 -7.66 6.91
C GLY A 25 -5.64 -6.62 5.93
N ASP A 26 -5.98 -6.67 4.65
CA ASP A 26 -5.52 -5.66 3.68
C ASP A 26 -6.26 -4.35 3.89
N THR A 27 -5.49 -3.27 3.94
CA THR A 27 -6.02 -1.90 3.87
C THR A 27 -6.32 -1.50 2.43
N PRO A 28 -7.12 -0.44 2.19
CA PRO A 28 -7.27 0.15 0.86
C PRO A 28 -5.94 0.44 0.15
N LEU A 29 -4.87 0.75 0.89
CA LEU A 29 -3.55 0.99 0.32
C LEU A 29 -2.89 -0.32 -0.17
N HIS A 30 -3.05 -1.44 0.53
CA HIS A 30 -2.60 -2.74 0.02
C HIS A 30 -3.26 -3.04 -1.32
N LEU A 31 -4.58 -2.86 -1.43
CA LEU A 31 -5.33 -3.13 -2.65
C LEU A 31 -4.93 -2.20 -3.80
N ALA A 32 -4.72 -0.91 -3.51
CA ALA A 32 -4.21 0.05 -4.50
C ALA A 32 -2.80 -0.34 -4.99
N CYS A 33 -1.95 -0.81 -4.07
CA CYS A 33 -0.59 -1.23 -4.40
C CYS A 33 -0.56 -2.53 -5.20
N TYR A 34 -1.32 -3.53 -4.79
CA TYR A 34 -1.52 -4.78 -5.52
C TYR A 34 -2.07 -4.55 -6.93
N GLY A 35 -2.94 -3.55 -7.11
CA GLY A 35 -3.43 -3.16 -8.43
C GLY A 35 -2.49 -2.26 -9.24
N GLY A 36 -1.31 -1.91 -8.74
CA GLY A 36 -0.36 -1.00 -9.40
C GLY A 36 -0.87 0.44 -9.55
N ARG A 37 -1.86 0.87 -8.76
CA ARG A 37 -2.60 2.13 -8.93
C ARG A 37 -1.90 3.30 -8.20
N LEU A 38 -0.84 3.84 -8.80
CA LEU A 38 -0.05 4.94 -8.22
C LEU A 38 -0.89 6.13 -7.73
N ASP A 39 -1.80 6.62 -8.57
CA ASP A 39 -2.59 7.80 -8.21
C ASP A 39 -3.52 7.52 -7.02
N ALA A 40 -4.07 6.31 -6.94
CA ALA A 40 -4.90 5.89 -5.81
C ALA A 40 -4.05 5.77 -4.52
N ALA A 41 -2.85 5.19 -4.62
CA ALA A 41 -1.92 5.10 -3.49
C ALA A 41 -1.54 6.50 -2.97
N LYS A 42 -1.19 7.44 -3.85
CA LYS A 42 -0.91 8.84 -3.48
C LYS A 42 -2.09 9.49 -2.77
N THR A 43 -3.30 9.28 -3.28
CA THR A 43 -4.53 9.85 -2.70
C THR A 43 -4.79 9.30 -1.30
N LEU A 44 -4.65 7.98 -1.11
CA LEU A 44 -4.84 7.32 0.17
C LEU A 44 -3.81 7.77 1.21
N ILE A 45 -2.53 7.86 0.81
CA ILE A 45 -1.44 8.33 1.68
C ILE A 45 -1.65 9.80 2.05
N ALA A 46 -2.10 10.64 1.13
CA ALA A 46 -2.40 12.04 1.42
C ALA A 46 -3.60 12.20 2.39
N ALA A 47 -4.58 11.30 2.32
CA ALA A 47 -5.77 11.35 3.16
C ALA A 47 -5.53 10.78 4.58
N ALA A 48 -4.72 9.73 4.70
CA ALA A 48 -4.45 9.05 5.97
C ALA A 48 -3.15 9.50 6.66
N GLY A 49 -2.18 10.00 5.89
CA GLY A 49 -0.80 10.16 6.33
C GLY A 49 0.03 8.88 6.11
N SER A 50 1.32 8.93 6.45
CA SER A 50 2.30 7.87 6.15
C SER A 50 2.16 6.61 7.00
N HIS A 51 1.42 6.65 8.11
CA HIS A 51 1.30 5.50 9.02
C HIS A 51 0.65 4.26 8.39
N ILE A 52 -0.20 4.43 7.36
CA ILE A 52 -0.81 3.31 6.63
C ILE A 52 0.18 2.56 5.74
N MET A 53 1.39 3.10 5.52
CA MET A 53 2.41 2.50 4.67
C MET A 53 3.16 1.34 5.32
N VAL A 54 3.13 1.28 6.65
CA VAL A 54 3.76 0.22 7.46
C VAL A 54 2.73 -0.75 8.03
N SER A 55 1.46 -0.62 7.64
CA SER A 55 0.42 -1.53 8.12
C SER A 55 0.64 -2.93 7.53
N GLU A 56 0.60 -3.94 8.38
CA GLU A 56 0.76 -5.34 7.99
C GLU A 56 -0.59 -6.03 7.82
N ASN A 57 -0.78 -6.80 6.76
CA ASN A 57 -1.92 -7.72 6.63
C ASN A 57 -1.69 -9.01 7.46
N VAL A 58 -2.59 -10.00 7.36
CA VAL A 58 -2.46 -11.25 8.16
C VAL A 58 -1.24 -12.10 7.80
N PHE A 59 -0.56 -11.79 6.69
CA PHE A 59 0.67 -12.44 6.23
C PHE A 59 1.92 -11.62 6.54
N SER A 60 1.81 -10.59 7.40
CA SER A 60 2.87 -9.60 7.64
C SER A 60 3.34 -8.90 6.37
N GLU A 61 2.52 -8.87 5.31
CA GLU A 61 2.85 -8.11 4.12
C GLU A 61 2.49 -6.65 4.34
N THR A 62 3.38 -5.77 3.90
CA THR A 62 3.15 -4.32 3.84
C THR A 62 2.61 -3.93 2.46
N PRO A 63 2.09 -2.69 2.27
CA PRO A 63 1.74 -2.19 0.95
C PRO A 63 2.88 -2.26 -0.08
N LEU A 64 4.14 -2.19 0.35
CA LEU A 64 5.29 -2.38 -0.54
C LEU A 64 5.38 -3.83 -1.05
N HIS A 65 5.14 -4.83 -0.19
CA HIS A 65 5.04 -6.23 -0.62
C HIS A 65 3.94 -6.39 -1.68
N ALA A 66 2.74 -5.85 -1.41
CA ALA A 66 1.62 -5.88 -2.34
C ALA A 66 1.96 -5.22 -3.70
N ALA A 67 2.69 -4.10 -3.70
CA ALA A 67 3.15 -3.44 -4.92
C ALA A 67 4.09 -4.35 -5.75
N CYS A 68 4.98 -5.09 -5.08
CA CYS A 68 5.94 -5.98 -5.73
C CYS A 68 5.31 -7.31 -6.21
N THR A 69 4.30 -7.85 -5.51
CA THR A 69 3.67 -9.13 -5.87
C THR A 69 2.65 -8.99 -7.00
N GLY A 70 1.70 -8.07 -6.87
CA GLY A 70 0.59 -7.90 -7.81
C GLY A 70 0.82 -6.78 -8.82
N GLY A 71 1.14 -5.58 -8.31
CA GLY A 71 1.07 -4.35 -9.09
C GLY A 71 2.19 -4.21 -10.12
N LYS A 72 3.40 -4.65 -9.74
CA LYS A 72 4.63 -4.66 -10.55
C LYS A 72 4.95 -3.32 -11.23
N SER A 73 4.37 -2.24 -10.73
CA SER A 73 4.55 -0.89 -11.26
C SER A 73 5.81 -0.30 -10.65
N ILE A 74 6.87 -0.17 -11.46
CA ILE A 74 8.17 0.36 -11.03
C ILE A 74 8.03 1.77 -10.46
N GLU A 75 7.17 2.61 -11.05
CA GLU A 75 6.95 3.97 -10.57
C GLU A 75 6.30 3.98 -9.18
N LEU A 76 5.33 3.10 -8.94
CA LEU A 76 4.69 2.96 -7.63
C LEU A 76 5.67 2.44 -6.58
N ILE A 77 6.43 1.39 -6.91
CA ILE A 77 7.42 0.83 -5.99
C ILE A 77 8.46 1.89 -5.62
N ALA A 78 9.01 2.59 -6.61
CA ALA A 78 9.96 3.68 -6.39
C ALA A 78 9.35 4.84 -5.58
N PHE A 79 8.07 5.14 -5.76
CA PHE A 79 7.37 6.14 -4.96
C PHE A 79 7.24 5.71 -3.49
N LEU A 80 6.84 4.47 -3.23
CA LEU A 80 6.67 3.93 -1.88
C LEU A 80 8.00 3.87 -1.13
N MET A 81 9.07 3.38 -1.76
CA MET A 81 10.41 3.28 -1.15
C MET A 81 11.01 4.64 -0.74
N LYS A 82 10.52 5.74 -1.33
CA LYS A 82 10.95 7.10 -0.98
C LYS A 82 10.17 7.70 0.20
N GLN A 83 9.11 7.04 0.67
CA GLN A 83 8.30 7.58 1.75
C GLN A 83 8.94 7.31 3.13
N PRO A 84 8.80 8.24 4.09
CA PRO A 84 9.33 8.04 5.44
C PRO A 84 8.73 6.81 6.13
N GLY A 85 9.60 6.01 6.76
CA GLY A 85 9.20 4.84 7.54
C GLY A 85 8.98 3.56 6.74
N VAL A 86 9.07 3.61 5.41
CA VAL A 86 9.04 2.41 4.56
C VAL A 86 10.41 1.74 4.60
N ASP A 87 10.47 0.54 5.17
CA ASP A 87 11.66 -0.31 5.12
C ASP A 87 11.53 -1.34 3.99
N PRO A 88 12.32 -1.25 2.90
CA PRO A 88 12.29 -2.22 1.82
C PRO A 88 12.83 -3.60 2.20
N ASN A 89 13.55 -3.69 3.33
CA ASN A 89 14.10 -4.94 3.88
C ASN A 89 13.20 -5.57 4.95
N TYR A 90 12.03 -4.99 5.24
CA TYR A 90 11.05 -5.62 6.11
C TYR A 90 10.66 -6.98 5.53
N GLN A 91 10.70 -8.03 6.35
CA GLN A 91 10.38 -9.40 5.95
C GLN A 91 8.93 -9.73 6.28
N GLY A 92 8.17 -10.14 5.27
CA GLY A 92 6.85 -10.74 5.48
C GLY A 92 6.92 -12.09 6.18
N HIS A 93 5.77 -12.70 6.43
CA HIS A 93 5.69 -14.00 7.13
C HIS A 93 6.34 -15.16 6.34
N ASP A 94 6.48 -15.01 5.02
CA ASP A 94 7.18 -15.96 4.14
C ASP A 94 8.70 -15.74 4.09
N GLY A 95 9.21 -14.74 4.82
CA GLY A 95 10.63 -14.39 4.90
C GLY A 95 11.14 -13.54 3.73
N HIS A 96 10.31 -13.23 2.74
CA HIS A 96 10.71 -12.39 1.61
C HIS A 96 10.63 -10.91 1.97
N THR A 97 11.52 -10.11 1.40
CA THR A 97 11.47 -8.64 1.51
C THR A 97 10.84 -7.98 0.30
N GLY A 98 10.35 -6.75 0.47
CA GLY A 98 9.90 -5.92 -0.65
C GLY A 98 11.00 -5.71 -1.71
N GLU A 99 12.26 -5.54 -1.31
CA GLU A 99 13.41 -5.40 -2.22
C GLU A 99 13.68 -6.70 -3.00
N GLU A 100 13.66 -7.86 -2.34
CA GLU A 100 13.83 -9.15 -3.01
C GLU A 100 12.75 -9.41 -4.05
N LEU A 101 11.50 -9.07 -3.73
CA LEU A 101 10.39 -9.16 -4.67
C LEU A 101 10.52 -8.17 -5.82
N GLN A 102 10.99 -6.95 -5.56
CA GLN A 102 11.28 -5.96 -6.60
C GLN A 102 12.35 -6.45 -7.59
N ARG A 103 13.43 -7.08 -7.10
CA ARG A 103 14.52 -7.60 -7.95
C ARG A 103 14.06 -8.69 -8.91
N LYS A 104 12.98 -9.41 -8.59
CA LYS A 104 12.37 -10.42 -9.49
C LYS A 104 11.52 -9.80 -10.62
N LEU A 105 11.33 -8.47 -10.65
CA LEU A 105 10.52 -7.77 -11.64
C LEU A 105 11.30 -7.29 -12.88
N VAL A 106 12.64 -7.31 -12.82
CA VAL A 106 13.56 -6.96 -13.92
C VAL A 106 14.17 -8.19 -14.54
#